data_AF-A0A817UKK5-F1
#
_entry.id   AF-A0A817UKK5-F1
#
_cell.length_a   1.000
_cell.length_b   1.000
_cell.length_c   1.000
_cell.angle_alpha   90.00
_cell.angle_beta   90.00
_cell.angle_gamma   90.00
#
_symmetry.space_group_name_H-M   'P 1'
#
loop_
_entity.id
_entity.type
_entity.pdbx_description
1 polymer ?
#
loop_
_entity_poly.entity_id
_entity_poly.type
_entity_poly.pdbx_seq_one_letter_code
_entity_poly.pdbx_strand_id
1 'polypeptide(L)'
;MLSLFCLSIENNNLRSSLHGGILTPKTDTCLTARTALYLIATSRSRVVIMTLAREIAKYALVQSGTTSSPTSITLKNEHKLETLRLIQILIEKCSQDIEDLILEVIDITLNCIDLNILRHKGVQAVSETFGLLLKYPTVTYCHGSPKLCVGTKTGLLALYDLKTPKCQVRIL
;
A
#
# COMPACT_ATOMS: atom_id res chain seq x y z
N MET A 1 11.24 8.74 -6.51
CA MET A 1 10.66 7.81 -5.50
C MET A 1 10.42 6.43 -6.10
N LEU A 2 9.68 6.31 -7.21
CA LEU A 2 9.45 5.02 -7.89
C LEU A 2 10.72 4.34 -8.39
N SER A 3 11.71 5.10 -8.85
CA SER A 3 13.02 4.57 -9.20
C SER A 3 13.73 3.93 -8.00
N LEU A 4 13.70 4.59 -6.84
CA LEU A 4 14.23 4.08 -5.57
C LEU A 4 13.43 2.85 -5.10
N PHE A 5 12.13 2.85 -5.36
CA PHE A 5 11.23 1.75 -5.08
C PHE A 5 11.57 0.54 -5.95
N CYS A 6 11.64 0.70 -7.28
CA CYS A 6 12.05 -0.35 -8.24
C CYS A 6 13.43 -0.93 -7.92
N LEU A 7 14.40 -0.09 -7.52
CA LEU A 7 15.72 -0.55 -7.09
C LEU A 7 15.67 -1.35 -5.77
N SER A 8 14.73 -1.04 -4.88
CA SER A 8 14.51 -1.77 -3.62
C SER A 8 13.80 -3.11 -3.81
N ILE A 9 13.13 -3.33 -4.95
CA ILE A 9 12.31 -4.53 -5.20
C ILE A 9 13.09 -5.63 -5.95
N GLU A 10 14.16 -5.28 -6.67
CA GLU A 10 14.91 -6.21 -7.54
C GLU A 10 15.61 -7.39 -6.84
N ASN A 11 15.39 -7.63 -5.54
CA ASN A 11 15.93 -8.80 -4.86
C ASN A 11 15.09 -9.24 -3.63
N ASN A 12 13.86 -9.73 -3.85
CA ASN A 12 13.06 -10.36 -2.78
C ASN A 12 13.68 -11.67 -2.24
N ASN A 13 14.71 -12.21 -2.90
CA ASN A 13 15.48 -13.40 -2.50
C ASN A 13 16.78 -13.05 -1.75
N LEU A 14 16.77 -12.01 -0.92
CA LEU A 14 17.89 -11.63 -0.05
C LEU A 14 18.38 -12.77 0.87
N ARG A 15 17.54 -13.78 1.16
CA ARG A 15 17.94 -14.95 1.97
C ARG A 15 18.73 -16.01 1.19
N SER A 16 18.75 -15.96 -0.14
CA SER A 16 19.43 -16.97 -0.97
C SER A 16 20.65 -16.45 -1.72
N SER A 17 21.03 -15.17 -1.56
CA SER A 17 22.20 -14.57 -2.24
C SER A 17 23.50 -14.62 -1.41
N LEU A 18 23.55 -15.40 -0.34
CA LEU A 18 24.79 -15.72 0.37
C LEU A 18 25.54 -16.81 -0.41
N HIS A 19 26.17 -16.45 -1.53
CA HIS A 19 27.24 -17.28 -2.09
C HIS A 19 28.53 -16.89 -1.35
N GLY A 20 28.87 -17.64 -0.29
CA GLY A 20 30.16 -17.50 0.40
C GLY A 20 30.34 -16.24 1.25
N GLY A 21 29.28 -15.60 1.74
CA GLY A 21 29.37 -14.49 2.70
C GLY A 21 29.65 -13.10 2.11
N ILE A 22 29.78 -12.98 0.79
CA ILE A 22 30.00 -11.69 0.11
C ILE A 22 28.67 -11.20 -0.49
N LEU A 23 28.25 -9.99 -0.12
CA LEU A 23 27.11 -9.32 -0.75
C LEU A 23 27.50 -8.93 -2.18
N THR A 24 26.67 -9.30 -3.16
CA THR A 24 26.85 -8.78 -4.52
C THR A 24 26.60 -7.27 -4.54
N PRO A 25 27.27 -6.49 -5.42
CA PRO A 25 27.05 -5.05 -5.53
C PRO A 25 25.58 -4.65 -5.75
N LYS A 26 24.83 -5.51 -6.45
CA LYS A 26 23.39 -5.34 -6.68
C LYS A 26 22.58 -5.49 -5.39
N THR A 27 22.93 -6.47 -4.56
CA THR A 27 22.28 -6.71 -3.26
C THR A 27 22.55 -5.57 -2.28
N ASP A 28 23.78 -5.07 -2.23
CA ASP A 28 24.18 -3.95 -1.37
C ASP A 28 23.48 -2.63 -1.77
N THR A 29 23.40 -2.36 -3.07
CA THR A 29 22.68 -1.18 -3.59
C THR A 29 21.18 -1.24 -3.25
N CYS A 30 20.56 -2.42 -3.38
CA CYS A 30 19.15 -2.63 -3.03
C CYS A 30 18.90 -2.40 -1.52
N LEU A 31 19.76 -2.96 -0.65
CA LEU A 31 19.66 -2.75 0.80
C LEU A 31 19.81 -1.28 1.18
N THR A 32 20.77 -0.58 0.57
CA THR A 32 20.99 0.84 0.79
C THR A 32 19.79 1.66 0.31
N ALA A 33 19.27 1.39 -0.89
CA ALA A 33 18.10 2.06 -1.44
C ALA A 33 16.87 1.87 -0.53
N ARG A 34 16.65 0.64 -0.06
CA ARG A 34 15.54 0.30 0.84
C ARG A 34 15.67 1.02 2.19
N THR A 35 16.87 1.06 2.75
CA THR A 35 17.13 1.76 4.02
C THR A 35 16.93 3.27 3.87
N ALA A 36 17.45 3.87 2.80
CA ALA A 36 17.22 5.28 2.49
C ALA A 36 15.72 5.58 2.31
N LEU A 37 15.00 4.68 1.64
CA LEU A 37 13.56 4.81 1.45
C LEU A 37 12.81 4.80 2.79
N TYR A 38 13.17 3.91 3.72
CA TYR A 38 12.57 3.89 5.06
C TYR A 38 12.85 5.18 5.83
N LEU A 39 14.07 5.71 5.77
CA LEU A 39 14.41 6.98 6.43
C LEU A 39 13.64 8.16 5.84
N ILE A 40 13.47 8.21 4.52
CA ILE A 40 12.67 9.24 3.85
C ILE A 40 11.19 9.09 4.25
N ALA A 41 10.68 7.86 4.26
CA ALA A 41 9.29 7.58 4.57
C ALA A 41 8.94 7.95 6.02
N THR A 42 9.80 7.65 6.99
CA THR A 42 9.54 7.99 8.40
C THR A 42 9.74 9.47 8.69
N SER A 43 10.67 10.14 8.02
CA SER A 43 10.89 11.59 8.20
C SER A 43 9.86 12.48 7.50
N ARG A 44 9.23 12.00 6.43
CA ARG A 44 8.27 12.77 5.60
C ARG A 44 7.04 11.93 5.20
N SER A 45 6.49 11.21 6.16
CA SER A 45 5.33 10.31 6.07
C SER A 45 4.21 10.85 5.18
N ARG A 46 3.69 12.06 5.45
CA ARG A 46 2.57 12.66 4.71
C ARG A 46 2.84 12.80 3.21
N VAL A 47 4.02 13.35 2.87
CA VAL A 47 4.41 13.55 1.46
C VAL A 47 4.54 12.19 0.76
N VAL A 48 5.08 11.20 1.46
CA VAL A 48 5.23 9.84 0.92
C VAL A 48 3.88 9.19 0.66
N ILE A 49 2.95 9.22 1.62
CA ILE A 49 1.59 8.68 1.48
C ILE A 49 0.88 9.33 0.28
N MET A 50 0.86 10.67 0.22
CA MET A 50 0.20 11.39 -0.88
C MET A 50 0.80 11.08 -2.25
N THR A 51 2.12 10.93 -2.31
CA THR A 51 2.81 10.60 -3.57
C THR A 51 2.49 9.18 -4.02
N LEU A 52 2.48 8.21 -3.08
CA LEU A 52 2.10 6.83 -3.37
C LEU A 52 0.65 6.74 -3.84
N ALA A 53 -0.29 7.40 -3.15
CA ALA A 53 -1.69 7.43 -3.53
C ALA A 53 -1.88 7.94 -4.97
N ARG A 54 -1.26 9.07 -5.30
CA ARG A 54 -1.32 9.64 -6.66
C ARG A 54 -0.75 8.70 -7.71
N GLU A 55 0.38 8.06 -7.43
CA GLU A 55 1.00 7.21 -8.42
C GLU A 55 0.24 5.91 -8.64
N ILE A 56 -0.25 5.29 -7.56
CA ILE A 56 -1.06 4.08 -7.64
C ILE A 56 -2.37 4.34 -8.38
N ALA A 57 -3.00 5.49 -8.14
CA ALA A 57 -4.18 5.91 -8.90
C ALA A 57 -3.88 6.03 -10.41
N LYS A 58 -2.75 6.63 -10.80
CA LYS A 58 -2.33 6.68 -12.21
C LYS A 58 -2.15 5.28 -12.80
N TYR A 59 -1.51 4.36 -12.05
CA TYR A 59 -1.31 2.99 -12.53
C TYR A 59 -2.62 2.22 -12.69
N ALA A 60 -3.59 2.41 -11.80
CA ALA A 60 -4.92 1.79 -11.93
C ALA A 60 -5.65 2.27 -13.20
N LEU A 61 -5.51 3.54 -13.59
CA LEU A 61 -6.06 4.08 -14.83
C LEU A 61 -5.40 3.49 -16.09
N VAL A 62 -4.09 3.25 -16.04
CA VAL A 62 -3.35 2.57 -17.12
C VAL A 62 -3.77 1.11 -17.24
N GLN A 63 -3.90 0.38 -16.12
CA GLN A 63 -4.31 -1.03 -16.12
C GLN A 63 -5.76 -1.25 -16.59
N SER A 64 -6.65 -0.29 -16.34
CA SER A 64 -8.04 -0.33 -16.82
C SER A 64 -8.19 0.03 -18.30
N GLY A 65 -7.11 0.34 -19.02
CA GLY A 65 -7.13 0.67 -20.45
C GLY A 65 -7.62 2.09 -20.75
N THR A 66 -7.77 2.95 -19.74
CA THR A 66 -8.33 4.30 -19.89
C THR A 66 -7.30 5.30 -20.44
N THR A 67 -6.01 5.05 -20.25
CA THR A 67 -4.91 5.92 -20.72
C THR A 67 -3.72 5.11 -21.21
N SER A 68 -3.33 5.26 -22.48
CA SER A 68 -2.12 4.67 -23.05
C SER A 68 -0.92 5.62 -22.89
N SER A 69 -0.16 5.51 -21.80
CA SER A 69 1.13 6.21 -21.68
C SER A 69 2.27 5.34 -22.25
N PRO A 70 3.14 5.85 -23.13
CA PRO A 70 4.26 5.10 -23.71
C PRO A 70 5.39 4.82 -22.69
N THR A 71 5.33 5.43 -21.50
CA THR A 71 6.32 5.28 -20.40
C THR A 71 5.74 4.52 -19.21
N SER A 72 4.71 3.69 -19.44
CA SER A 72 3.99 2.99 -18.38
C SER A 72 4.85 1.89 -17.75
N ILE A 73 5.54 2.21 -16.66
CA ILE A 73 6.12 1.20 -15.76
C ILE A 73 4.94 0.43 -15.15
N THR A 74 4.59 -0.73 -15.69
CA THR A 74 3.54 -1.57 -15.09
C THR A 74 3.97 -1.93 -13.66
N LEU A 75 3.16 -1.59 -12.65
CA LEU A 75 3.37 -2.06 -11.28
C LEU A 75 3.31 -3.59 -11.25
N LYS A 76 4.46 -4.25 -11.21
CA LYS A 76 4.58 -5.68 -10.95
C LYS A 76 4.04 -6.01 -9.56
N ASN A 77 3.57 -7.25 -9.35
CA ASN A 77 3.07 -7.70 -8.05
C ASN A 77 4.09 -7.53 -6.92
N GLU A 78 5.37 -7.66 -7.21
CA GLU A 78 6.46 -7.43 -6.26
C GLU A 78 6.47 -6.00 -5.71
N HIS A 79 6.12 -5.02 -6.55
CA HIS A 79 6.02 -3.62 -6.14
C HIS A 79 4.86 -3.38 -5.18
N LYS A 80 3.73 -4.07 -5.40
CA LYS A 80 2.57 -3.97 -4.52
C LYS A 80 2.88 -4.48 -3.11
N LEU A 81 3.61 -5.59 -3.00
CA LEU A 81 3.99 -6.17 -1.70
C LEU A 81 4.92 -5.25 -0.90
N GLU A 82 5.94 -4.67 -1.54
CA GLU A 82 6.81 -3.69 -0.87
C GLU A 82 6.06 -2.43 -0.47
N THR A 83 5.00 -2.06 -1.20
CA THR A 83 4.19 -0.87 -0.87
C THR A 83 3.44 -1.13 0.42
N LEU A 84 2.83 -2.33 0.54
CA LEU A 84 2.14 -2.75 1.75
C LEU A 84 3.09 -2.83 2.95
N ARG A 85 4.31 -3.33 2.78
CA ARG A 85 5.34 -3.35 3.84
C ARG A 85 5.72 -1.96 4.32
N LEU A 86 5.90 -1.02 3.39
CA LEU A 86 6.19 0.37 3.73
C LEU A 86 5.03 1.02 4.49
N ILE A 87 3.79 0.83 4.02
CA ILE A 87 2.59 1.33 4.69
C ILE A 87 2.47 0.74 6.10
N GLN A 88 2.74 -0.55 6.29
CA GLN A 88 2.77 -1.18 7.60
C GLN A 88 3.75 -0.49 8.56
N ILE A 89 4.97 -0.19 8.09
CA ILE A 89 5.96 0.53 8.91
C ILE A 89 5.48 1.95 9.24
N LEU A 90 4.83 2.64 8.31
CA LEU A 90 4.27 3.97 8.55
C LEU A 90 3.11 3.94 9.55
N ILE A 91 2.27 2.91 9.54
CA ILE A 91 1.21 2.71 10.55
C ILE A 91 1.82 2.61 11.96
N GLU A 92 2.91 1.84 12.08
CA GLU A 92 3.58 1.61 13.37
C GLU A 92 4.39 2.82 13.87
N LYS A 93 4.97 3.61 12.97
CA LYS A 93 5.92 4.69 13.33
C LYS A 93 5.34 6.10 13.22
N CYS A 94 4.32 6.30 12.40
CA CYS A 94 3.79 7.62 12.02
C CYS A 94 2.26 7.68 12.21
N SER A 95 1.74 7.16 13.32
CA SER A 95 0.30 6.92 13.50
C SER A 95 -0.59 8.16 13.36
N GLN A 96 -0.10 9.34 13.74
CA GLN A 96 -0.84 10.61 13.58
C GLN A 96 -1.04 10.99 12.11
N ASP A 97 0.00 10.86 11.30
CA ASP A 97 -0.08 11.18 9.87
C ASP A 97 -0.95 10.19 9.10
N ILE A 98 -0.95 8.93 9.55
CA ILE A 98 -1.82 7.87 9.02
C ILE A 98 -3.27 8.16 9.34
N GLU A 99 -3.59 8.60 10.55
CA GLU A 99 -4.96 8.92 10.94
C GLU A 99 -5.52 10.10 10.12
N ASP A 100 -4.68 11.10 9.86
CA ASP A 100 -5.05 12.27 9.04
C ASP A 100 -5.25 11.93 7.57
N LEU A 101 -4.53 10.93 7.05
CA LEU A 101 -4.56 10.50 5.65
C LEU A 101 -5.12 9.07 5.51
N ILE A 102 -6.05 8.69 6.39
CA ILE A 102 -6.51 7.31 6.51
C ILE A 102 -7.18 6.83 5.21
N LEU A 103 -7.90 7.71 4.51
CA LEU A 103 -8.54 7.37 3.24
C LEU A 103 -7.51 7.04 2.16
N GLU A 104 -6.47 7.86 2.03
CA GLU A 104 -5.38 7.62 1.10
C GLU A 104 -4.64 6.32 1.41
N VAL A 105 -4.41 6.04 2.70
CA VAL A 105 -3.76 4.79 3.13
C VAL A 105 -4.63 3.56 2.80
N ILE A 106 -5.94 3.66 2.95
CA ILE A 106 -6.89 2.60 2.59
C ILE A 106 -6.92 2.39 1.08
N ASP A 107 -6.95 3.48 0.29
CA ASP A 107 -6.91 3.42 -1.18
C ASP A 107 -5.63 2.74 -1.68
N ILE A 108 -4.47 3.12 -1.13
CA ILE A 108 -3.18 2.50 -1.44
C ILE A 108 -3.25 0.99 -1.15
N THR A 109 -3.67 0.66 0.07
CA THR A 109 -3.76 -0.73 0.55
C THR A 109 -4.65 -1.57 -0.37
N LEU A 110 -5.86 -1.10 -0.69
CA LEU A 110 -6.81 -1.82 -1.54
C LEU A 110 -6.31 -2.03 -2.96
N ASN A 111 -5.58 -1.07 -3.54
CA ASN A 111 -5.01 -1.20 -4.88
C ASN A 111 -3.81 -2.18 -4.93
N CYS A 112 -3.12 -2.34 -3.80
CA CYS A 112 -1.98 -3.24 -3.67
C CYS A 112 -2.38 -4.69 -3.35
N ILE A 113 -3.56 -4.94 -2.80
CA ILE A 113 -4.04 -6.28 -2.48
C ILE A 113 -4.71 -6.95 -3.69
N ASP A 114 -4.58 -8.28 -3.79
CA ASP A 114 -5.43 -9.07 -4.67
C ASP A 114 -6.82 -9.25 -4.04
N LEU A 115 -7.80 -8.50 -4.57
CA LEU A 115 -9.19 -8.55 -4.12
C LEU A 115 -9.81 -9.96 -4.30
N ASN A 116 -9.31 -10.80 -5.20
CA ASN A 116 -9.82 -12.17 -5.35
C ASN A 116 -9.54 -13.00 -4.09
N ILE A 117 -8.37 -12.82 -3.47
CA ILE A 117 -8.01 -13.50 -2.23
C ILE A 117 -8.94 -13.06 -1.09
N LEU A 118 -9.23 -11.76 -1.00
CA LEU A 118 -10.17 -11.23 0.01
C LEU A 118 -11.58 -11.79 -0.20
N ARG A 119 -12.03 -11.94 -1.44
CA ARG A 119 -13.35 -12.52 -1.77
C ARG A 119 -13.48 -13.98 -1.35
N HIS A 120 -12.43 -14.78 -1.53
CA HIS A 120 -12.47 -16.21 -1.23
C HIS A 120 -12.20 -16.55 0.24
N LYS A 121 -11.31 -15.80 0.90
CA LYS A 121 -10.92 -16.05 2.30
C LYS A 121 -11.76 -15.27 3.32
N GLY A 122 -12.62 -14.34 2.88
CA GLY A 122 -13.58 -13.65 3.73
C GLY A 122 -12.93 -12.85 4.88
N VAL A 123 -13.57 -12.89 6.06
CA VAL A 123 -13.19 -12.08 7.24
C VAL A 123 -11.74 -12.33 7.68
N GLN A 124 -11.24 -13.56 7.54
CA GLN A 124 -9.90 -13.93 8.00
C GLN A 124 -8.80 -13.24 7.20
N ALA A 125 -8.92 -13.17 5.87
CA ALA A 125 -7.96 -12.44 5.05
C ALA A 125 -8.03 -10.93 5.25
N VAL A 126 -9.22 -10.39 5.56
CA VAL A 126 -9.34 -8.98 5.94
C VAL A 126 -8.59 -8.70 7.25
N SER A 127 -8.70 -9.58 8.25
CA SER A 127 -7.95 -9.43 9.50
C SER A 127 -6.44 -9.54 9.29
N GLU A 128 -5.97 -10.47 8.46
CA GLU A 128 -4.55 -10.61 8.13
C GLU A 128 -3.99 -9.39 7.38
N THR A 129 -4.80 -8.78 6.50
CA THR A 129 -4.33 -7.72 5.61
C THR A 129 -4.56 -6.32 6.18
N PHE A 130 -5.67 -6.11 6.87
CA PHE A 130 -6.07 -4.83 7.49
C PHE A 130 -5.89 -4.83 9.01
N GLY A 131 -5.33 -5.87 9.63
CA GLY A 131 -5.26 -5.98 11.09
C GLY A 131 -4.56 -4.81 11.79
N LEU A 132 -3.67 -4.09 11.10
CA LEU A 132 -3.08 -2.85 11.62
C LEU A 132 -3.98 -1.63 11.45
N LEU A 133 -4.76 -1.58 10.37
CA LEU A 133 -5.68 -0.49 10.05
C LEU A 133 -6.98 -0.58 10.85
N LEU A 134 -7.43 -1.78 11.18
CA LEU A 134 -8.60 -2.01 12.05
C LEU A 134 -8.36 -1.66 13.52
N LYS A 135 -7.12 -1.30 13.89
CA LYS A 135 -6.81 -0.73 15.23
C LYS A 135 -7.32 0.70 15.36
N TYR A 136 -7.54 1.40 14.25
CA TYR A 136 -8.08 2.75 14.26
C TYR A 136 -9.60 2.68 14.46
N PRO A 137 -10.16 3.35 15.48
CA PRO A 137 -11.61 3.33 15.74
C PRO A 137 -12.45 3.84 14.56
N THR A 138 -11.84 4.65 13.70
CA THR A 138 -12.45 5.19 12.49
C THR A 138 -12.61 4.15 11.38
N VAL A 139 -11.96 2.99 11.46
CA VAL A 139 -11.98 1.95 10.42
C VAL A 139 -12.75 0.74 10.94
N THR A 140 -13.83 0.36 10.26
CA THR A 140 -14.67 -0.78 10.64
C THR A 140 -14.99 -1.66 9.43
N TYR A 141 -15.00 -2.98 9.64
CA TYR A 141 -15.34 -3.95 8.61
C TYR A 141 -16.67 -4.63 8.92
N CYS A 142 -17.53 -4.76 7.90
CA CYS A 142 -18.80 -5.46 8.04
C CYS A 142 -18.60 -6.98 7.91
N HIS A 143 -19.05 -7.77 8.89
CA HIS A 143 -18.94 -9.24 8.81
C HIS A 143 -19.98 -9.88 7.87
N GLY A 144 -21.14 -9.25 7.69
CA GLY A 144 -22.23 -9.76 6.84
C GLY A 144 -22.14 -9.36 5.37
N SER A 145 -21.29 -8.39 5.02
CA SER A 145 -21.03 -7.98 3.64
C SER A 145 -19.58 -7.52 3.51
N PRO A 146 -18.88 -7.77 2.39
CA PRO A 146 -17.47 -7.43 2.25
C PRO A 146 -17.29 -5.92 2.04
N LYS A 147 -17.66 -5.12 3.04
CA LYS A 147 -17.63 -3.66 3.02
C LYS A 147 -16.76 -3.16 4.16
N LEU A 148 -15.93 -2.16 3.87
CA LEU A 148 -15.12 -1.46 4.83
C LEU A 148 -15.62 -0.01 4.93
N CYS A 149 -15.88 0.44 6.15
CA CYS A 149 -16.33 1.79 6.45
C CYS A 149 -15.19 2.53 7.14
N VAL A 150 -14.92 3.75 6.69
CA VAL A 150 -13.82 4.57 7.22
C VAL A 150 -14.32 5.98 7.47
N GLY A 151 -14.20 6.43 8.71
CA GLY A 151 -14.43 7.81 9.12
C GLY A 151 -13.17 8.65 9.08
N THR A 152 -13.32 9.94 8.85
CA THR A 152 -12.23 10.92 8.93
C THR A 152 -12.47 11.92 10.04
N LYS A 153 -11.41 12.59 10.51
CA LYS A 153 -11.51 13.70 11.49
C LYS A 153 -12.36 14.86 10.99
N THR A 154 -12.56 14.98 9.68
CA THR A 154 -13.39 16.02 9.06
C THR A 154 -14.89 15.72 9.05
N GLY A 155 -15.29 14.56 9.58
CA GLY A 155 -16.69 14.11 9.59
C GLY A 155 -17.10 13.34 8.33
N LEU A 156 -16.23 13.22 7.32
CA LEU A 156 -16.52 12.43 6.13
C LEU A 156 -16.49 10.93 6.42
N LEU A 157 -17.40 10.20 5.78
CA LEU A 157 -17.48 8.75 5.78
C LEU A 157 -17.26 8.19 4.36
N ALA A 158 -16.32 7.27 4.26
CA ALA A 158 -16.03 6.52 3.05
C ALA A 158 -16.47 5.08 3.20
N LEU A 159 -17.23 4.57 2.22
CA LEU A 159 -17.65 3.18 2.17
C LEU A 159 -16.97 2.50 0.99
N TYR A 160 -16.19 1.48 1.28
CA TYR A 160 -15.49 0.66 0.32
C TYR A 160 -16.20 -0.68 0.16
N ASP A 161 -16.57 -1.04 -1.07
CA ASP A 161 -17.05 -2.38 -1.37
C ASP A 161 -15.88 -3.25 -1.81
N LEU A 162 -15.42 -4.21 -1.01
CA LEU A 162 -14.27 -5.04 -1.35
C LEU A 162 -14.52 -5.99 -2.55
N LYS A 163 -15.75 -6.05 -3.09
CA LYS A 163 -16.02 -6.72 -4.37
C LYS A 163 -15.57 -5.89 -5.58
N THR A 164 -15.47 -4.57 -5.42
CA THR A 164 -15.12 -3.64 -6.50
C THR A 164 -14.12 -2.61 -6.00
N PRO A 165 -13.05 -2.27 -6.74
CA PRO A 165 -12.07 -1.27 -6.27
C PRO A 165 -12.63 0.17 -6.18
N LYS A 166 -13.95 0.37 -6.29
CA LYS A 166 -14.61 1.69 -6.25
C LYS A 166 -15.00 2.04 -4.81
N CYS A 167 -14.41 3.12 -4.31
CA CYS A 167 -14.87 3.81 -3.11
C CYS A 167 -16.19 4.55 -3.41
N GLN A 168 -17.22 4.35 -2.59
CA GLN A 168 -18.41 5.19 -2.56
C GLN A 168 -18.28 6.11 -1.34
N VAL A 169 -17.83 7.34 -1.56
CA VAL A 169 -17.82 8.36 -0.51
C VAL A 169 -19.26 8.83 -0.31
N ARG A 170 -19.77 8.75 0.92
CA ARG A 170 -21.13 9.21 1.27
C ARG A 170 -21.00 10.29 2.33
N ILE A 171 -21.31 11.52 1.94
CA ILE A 171 -21.28 12.70 2.81
C ILE A 171 -22.56 12.63 3.67
N LEU A 172 -22.40 12.52 4.99
CA LEU A 172 -23.44 12.79 5.98
C LEU A 172 -23.12 14.11 6.67
#